data_AF-A0A7S0M429-F1
#
_entry.id   AF-A0A7S0M429-F1
#
_cell.length_a   1.000
_cell.length_b   1.000
_cell.length_c   1.000
_cell.angle_alpha   90.00
_cell.angle_beta   90.00
_cell.angle_gamma   90.00
#
_symmetry.space_group_name_H-M   'P 1'
#
loop_
_entity.id
_entity.type
_entity.pdbx_description
1 polymer ?
#
loop_
_entity_poly.entity_id
_entity_poly.type
_entity_poly.pdbx_seq_one_letter_code
_entity_poly.pdbx_strand_id
1 'polypeptide(L)'
;PDVVLWRGMRSMKATEEFMSDGGTELAFMSTTKNLSVALRYSLSAESLIFKIMVPTFLSLGADLGWLSAFPTEAEILYPPLTYLKPTSRIEKVKSEHDGKPIYLTVVEIAAPTLQ
;
A
#
# COMPACT_ATOMS: atom_id res chain seq x y z
N PRO A 1 8.64 -4.87 16.82
CA PRO A 1 7.75 -3.68 16.83
C PRO A 1 6.95 -3.70 15.53
N ASP A 2 5.67 -3.33 15.59
CA ASP A 2 4.81 -3.33 14.42
C ASP A 2 5.28 -2.24 13.45
N VAL A 3 5.58 -2.63 12.22
CA VAL A 3 5.93 -1.71 11.12
C VAL A 3 4.68 -1.48 10.27
N VAL A 4 4.43 -0.23 9.89
CA VAL A 4 3.38 0.09 8.93
C VAL A 4 4.05 0.41 7.59
N LEU A 5 3.61 -0.28 6.54
CA LEU A 5 3.99 0.02 5.16
C LEU A 5 2.80 0.59 4.40
N TRP A 6 3.11 1.40 3.41
CA TRP A 6 2.11 2.08 2.60
C TRP A 6 2.32 1.76 1.13
N ARG A 7 1.21 1.58 0.39
CA ARG A 7 1.23 1.46 -1.07
C ARG A 7 0.13 2.33 -1.65
N GLY A 8 0.53 3.30 -2.47
CA GLY A 8 -0.41 4.14 -3.21
C GLY A 8 -0.75 3.54 -4.55
N MET A 9 -2.03 3.52 -4.91
CA MET A 9 -2.53 3.05 -6.19
C MET A 9 -3.35 4.15 -6.87
N ARG A 10 -2.88 4.59 -8.04
CA ARG A 10 -3.51 5.63 -8.83
C ARG A 10 -4.69 5.07 -9.62
N SER A 11 -5.79 5.82 -9.66
CA SER A 11 -6.99 5.51 -10.46
C SER A 11 -7.56 4.11 -10.19
N MET A 12 -7.51 3.66 -8.93
CA MET A 12 -8.02 2.35 -8.52
C MET A 12 -9.00 2.46 -7.36
N LYS A 13 -9.87 1.46 -7.24
CA LYS A 13 -10.76 1.21 -6.11
C LYS A 13 -10.58 -0.22 -5.63
N ALA A 14 -10.73 -0.42 -4.32
CA ALA A 14 -10.91 -1.76 -3.79
C ALA A 14 -12.28 -2.28 -4.24
N THR A 15 -12.29 -3.43 -4.91
CA THR A 15 -13.54 -4.11 -5.30
C THR A 15 -14.14 -4.85 -4.12
N GLU A 16 -15.42 -5.20 -4.19
CA GLU A 16 -16.09 -5.96 -3.13
C GLU A 16 -15.47 -7.36 -2.97
N GLU A 17 -15.07 -7.98 -4.09
CA GLU A 17 -14.40 -9.28 -4.10
C GLU A 17 -13.04 -9.20 -3.40
N PHE A 18 -12.24 -8.16 -3.68
CA PHE A 18 -10.99 -7.96 -2.96
C PHE A 18 -11.22 -7.74 -1.47
N MET A 19 -12.23 -6.95 -1.11
CA MET A 19 -12.57 -6.70 0.29
C MET A 19 -13.03 -7.95 1.04
N SER A 20 -13.74 -8.86 0.35
CA SER A 20 -14.18 -10.16 0.90
C SER A 20 -13.04 -11.17 0.96
N ASP A 21 -12.39 -11.40 -0.16
CA ASP A 21 -11.59 -12.61 -0.41
C ASP A 21 -10.10 -12.32 -0.45
N GLY A 22 -9.70 -11.04 -0.46
CA GLY A 22 -8.32 -10.63 -0.71
C GLY A 22 -7.93 -10.76 -2.19
N GLY A 23 -6.64 -10.73 -2.46
CA GLY A 23 -6.14 -10.86 -3.82
C GLY A 23 -4.64 -11.09 -3.86
N THR A 24 -4.17 -11.68 -4.95
CA THR A 24 -2.76 -11.97 -5.19
C THR A 24 -2.18 -10.93 -6.14
N GLU A 25 -1.16 -10.21 -5.69
CA GLU A 25 -0.36 -9.32 -6.54
C GLU A 25 0.59 -10.17 -7.38
N LEU A 26 0.42 -10.11 -8.71
CA LEU A 26 1.17 -10.95 -9.65
C LEU A 26 2.54 -10.34 -10.01
N ALA A 27 2.70 -9.04 -9.77
CA ALA A 27 3.97 -8.34 -9.99
C ALA A 27 4.75 -8.19 -8.67
N PHE A 28 5.95 -7.64 -8.76
CA PHE A 28 6.63 -7.14 -7.56
C PHE A 28 5.79 -6.02 -6.92
N MET A 29 5.55 -6.15 -5.62
CA MET A 29 4.73 -5.19 -4.87
C MET A 29 5.62 -4.19 -4.14
N SER A 30 5.83 -3.02 -4.75
CA SER A 30 6.51 -1.91 -4.10
C SER A 30 5.65 -1.29 -2.99
N THR A 31 6.27 -1.06 -1.83
CA THR A 31 5.68 -0.41 -0.66
C THR A 31 6.71 0.53 -0.02
N THR A 32 6.27 1.45 0.83
CA THR A 32 7.15 2.44 1.47
C THR A 32 6.84 2.60 2.95
N LYS A 33 7.85 2.89 3.76
CA LYS A 33 7.68 3.32 5.16
C LYS A 33 7.18 4.78 5.28
N ASN A 34 7.15 5.53 4.18
CA ASN A 34 6.79 6.95 4.14
C ASN A 34 5.41 7.17 3.48
N LEU A 35 4.40 7.51 4.28
CA LEU A 35 3.05 7.78 3.78
C LEU A 35 3.02 8.88 2.70
N SER A 36 3.84 9.92 2.80
CA SER A 36 3.89 11.00 1.81
C SER A 36 4.33 10.51 0.42
N VAL A 37 5.19 9.48 0.36
CA VAL A 37 5.60 8.84 -0.90
C VAL A 37 4.42 8.06 -1.49
N ALA A 38 3.76 7.22 -0.70
CA ALA A 38 2.56 6.49 -1.15
C ALA A 38 1.46 7.44 -1.64
N LEU A 39 1.22 8.54 -0.91
CA LEU A 39 0.29 9.58 -1.31
C LEU A 39 0.64 10.11 -2.70
N ARG A 40 1.88 10.56 -2.91
CA ARG A 40 2.36 11.09 -4.21
C ARG A 40 2.10 10.14 -5.38
N TYR A 41 2.33 8.83 -5.18
CA TYR A 41 2.06 7.83 -6.21
C TYR A 41 0.57 7.56 -6.44
N SER A 42 -0.27 7.75 -5.41
CA SER A 42 -1.72 7.54 -5.49
C SER A 42 -2.51 8.71 -6.09
N LEU A 43 -1.96 9.93 -6.10
CA LEU A 43 -2.72 11.16 -6.42
C LEU A 43 -3.46 11.08 -7.77
N SER A 44 -4.78 10.95 -7.67
CA SER A 44 -5.77 11.05 -8.74
C SER A 44 -7.14 11.41 -8.16
N ALA A 45 -8.15 11.63 -9.02
CA ALA A 45 -9.52 11.93 -8.59
C ALA A 45 -10.06 10.88 -7.57
N GLU A 46 -9.67 9.62 -7.78
CA GLU A 46 -9.90 8.51 -6.87
C GLU A 46 -8.54 7.89 -6.53
N SER A 47 -8.21 7.85 -5.25
CA SER A 47 -6.90 7.41 -4.79
C SER A 47 -7.08 6.29 -3.77
N LEU A 48 -6.45 5.13 -4.01
CA LEU A 48 -6.46 4.00 -3.09
C LEU A 48 -5.11 3.90 -2.40
N ILE A 49 -5.13 3.69 -1.09
CA ILE A 49 -3.93 3.47 -0.28
C ILE A 49 -4.11 2.18 0.51
N PHE A 50 -3.12 1.30 0.41
CA PHE A 50 -3.01 0.18 1.34
C PHE A 50 -2.15 0.58 2.53
N LYS A 51 -2.70 0.34 3.73
CA LYS A 51 -2.02 0.43 5.02
C LYS A 51 -1.71 -0.99 5.48
N ILE A 52 -0.50 -1.44 5.26
CA ILE A 52 -0.09 -2.82 5.49
C ILE A 52 0.50 -2.91 6.90
N MET A 53 -0.11 -3.75 7.72
CA MET A 53 0.31 -3.98 9.11
C MET A 53 1.31 -5.14 9.16
N VAL A 54 2.56 -4.85 9.49
CA VAL A 54 3.65 -5.83 9.51
C VAL A 54 4.08 -6.09 10.97
N PRO A 55 3.61 -7.16 11.62
CA PRO A 55 3.83 -7.40 13.05
C PRO A 55 5.25 -7.90 13.36
N THR A 56 5.91 -8.54 12.39
CA THR A 56 7.24 -9.13 12.56
C THR A 56 8.12 -8.85 11.35
N PHE A 57 9.44 -8.80 11.56
CA PHE A 57 10.39 -8.63 10.47
C PHE A 57 10.36 -9.80 9.46
N LEU A 58 9.87 -10.98 9.86
CA LEU A 58 9.74 -12.15 8.98
C LEU A 58 8.68 -11.95 7.90
N SER A 59 7.71 -11.08 8.15
CA SER A 59 6.66 -10.70 7.19
C SER A 59 6.99 -9.40 6.44
N LEU A 60 8.19 -8.86 6.66
CA LEU A 60 8.66 -7.66 5.97
C LEU A 60 9.27 -8.06 4.62
N GLY A 61 8.97 -7.29 3.57
CA GLY A 61 9.65 -7.43 2.29
C GLY A 61 11.14 -7.04 2.35
N ALA A 62 11.81 -7.14 1.21
CA ALA A 62 13.22 -6.76 1.08
C ALA A 62 13.38 -5.24 1.09
N ASP A 63 14.30 -4.72 1.93
CA ASP A 63 14.68 -3.30 1.90
C ASP A 63 15.61 -3.04 0.71
N LEU A 64 15.17 -2.18 -0.21
CA LEU A 64 15.91 -1.87 -1.43
C LEU A 64 16.69 -0.55 -1.34
N GLY A 65 16.74 0.10 -0.17
CA GLY A 65 17.36 1.41 -0.03
C GLY A 65 18.82 1.48 -0.51
N TRP A 66 19.58 0.39 -0.36
CA TRP A 66 20.98 0.33 -0.79
C TRP A 66 21.17 0.22 -2.32
N LEU A 67 20.15 -0.25 -3.04
CA LEU A 67 20.19 -0.48 -4.49
C LEU A 67 19.33 0.53 -5.26
N SER A 68 18.35 1.16 -4.60
CA SER A 68 17.36 2.02 -5.24
C SER A 68 17.98 3.30 -5.78
N ALA A 69 17.47 3.75 -6.93
CA ALA A 69 17.74 5.10 -7.45
C ALA A 69 17.09 6.19 -6.58
N PHE A 70 16.13 5.83 -5.72
CA PHE A 70 15.39 6.74 -4.84
C PHE A 70 15.45 6.26 -3.38
N PRO A 71 16.63 6.19 -2.75
CA PRO A 71 16.80 5.61 -1.41
C PRO A 71 15.95 6.29 -0.33
N THR A 72 15.67 7.59 -0.49
CA THR A 72 14.81 8.37 0.42
C THR A 72 13.34 7.95 0.40
N GLU A 73 12.92 7.16 -0.59
CA GLU A 73 11.56 6.61 -0.64
C GLU A 73 11.38 5.42 0.30
N ALA A 74 12.46 4.91 0.90
CA ALA A 74 12.42 3.83 1.89
C ALA A 74 11.58 2.63 1.41
N GLU A 75 11.87 2.19 0.19
CA GLU A 75 11.16 1.11 -0.48
C GLU A 75 11.39 -0.24 0.21
N ILE A 76 10.28 -0.91 0.49
CA ILE A 76 10.21 -2.32 0.88
C ILE A 76 9.50 -3.08 -0.24
N LEU A 77 10.18 -4.05 -0.85
CA LEU A 77 9.68 -4.80 -1.99
C LEU A 77 9.23 -6.20 -1.57
N TYR A 78 7.99 -6.55 -1.89
CA TYR A 78 7.53 -7.94 -1.83
C TYR A 78 7.63 -8.60 -3.21
N PRO A 79 7.93 -9.91 -3.26
CA PRO A 79 8.04 -10.64 -4.53
C PRO A 79 6.66 -10.80 -5.22
N PRO A 80 6.65 -11.24 -6.49
CA PRO A 80 5.44 -11.72 -7.14
C PRO A 80 4.72 -12.79 -6.32
N LEU A 81 3.41 -12.92 -6.55
CA LEU A 81 2.52 -13.85 -5.87
C LEU A 81 2.31 -13.54 -4.38
N THR A 82 2.50 -12.27 -4.00
CA THR A 82 2.19 -11.81 -2.65
C THR A 82 0.69 -11.67 -2.49
N TYR A 83 0.13 -12.39 -1.53
CA TYR A 83 -1.28 -12.31 -1.19
C TYR A 83 -1.56 -11.21 -0.16
N LEU A 84 -2.63 -10.46 -0.42
CA LEU A 84 -3.11 -9.33 0.37
C LEU A 84 -4.51 -9.64 0.90
N LYS A 85 -4.67 -9.58 2.22
CA LYS A 85 -5.96 -9.76 2.88
C LYS A 85 -6.40 -8.48 3.61
N PRO A 86 -7.51 -7.85 3.20
CA PRO A 86 -8.07 -6.72 3.95
C PRO A 86 -8.57 -7.11 5.34
N THR A 87 -8.42 -6.22 6.32
CA THR A 87 -8.88 -6.44 7.73
C THR A 87 -10.30 -5.94 7.99
N SER A 88 -11.04 -5.58 6.93
CA SER A 88 -12.32 -4.85 6.95
C SER A 88 -12.26 -3.40 7.43
N ARG A 89 -11.11 -2.90 7.91
CA ARG A 89 -10.96 -1.49 8.27
C ARG A 89 -10.72 -0.63 7.03
N ILE A 90 -11.57 0.36 6.85
CA ILE A 90 -11.51 1.31 5.74
C ILE A 90 -11.65 2.72 6.30
N GLU A 91 -10.78 3.63 5.87
CA GLU A 91 -10.88 5.04 6.18
C GLU A 91 -11.08 5.83 4.88
N LYS A 92 -12.10 6.68 4.83
CA LYS A 92 -12.35 7.58 3.69
C LYS A 92 -11.97 9.00 4.09
N VAL A 93 -10.98 9.56 3.40
CA VAL A 93 -10.46 10.90 3.67
C VAL A 93 -10.73 11.78 2.45
N LYS A 94 -11.38 12.93 2.68
CA LYS A 94 -11.47 14.00 1.70
C LYS A 94 -10.31 14.96 1.95
N SER A 95 -9.54 15.25 0.91
CA SER A 95 -8.44 16.22 0.96
C SER A 95 -8.52 17.15 -0.26
N GLU A 96 -7.58 18.08 -0.36
CA GLU A 96 -7.45 19.00 -1.48
C GLU A 96 -6.04 18.90 -2.07
N HIS A 97 -5.95 18.91 -3.40
CA HIS A 97 -4.71 18.98 -4.14
C HIS A 97 -4.90 19.90 -5.35
N ASP A 98 -4.03 20.90 -5.51
CA ASP A 98 -4.11 21.93 -6.55
C ASP A 98 -5.50 22.60 -6.66
N GLY A 99 -6.11 22.92 -5.52
CA GLY A 99 -7.44 23.54 -5.44
C GLY A 99 -8.59 22.62 -5.88
N LYS A 100 -8.35 21.33 -6.06
CA LYS A 100 -9.36 20.32 -6.40
C LYS A 100 -9.54 19.32 -5.26
N PRO A 101 -10.78 18.90 -4.96
CA PRO A 101 -11.01 17.85 -3.99
C PRO A 101 -10.45 16.52 -4.49
N ILE A 102 -9.76 15.80 -3.62
CA ILE A 102 -9.34 14.41 -3.83
C ILE A 102 -9.98 13.51 -2.79
N TYR A 103 -10.37 12.31 -3.19
CA TYR A 103 -10.96 11.30 -2.32
C TYR A 103 -10.01 10.13 -2.16
N LEU A 104 -9.53 9.95 -0.93
CA LEU A 104 -8.60 8.91 -0.54
C LEU A 104 -9.37 7.80 0.17
N THR A 105 -9.23 6.57 -0.31
CA THR A 105 -9.70 5.38 0.40
C THR A 105 -8.47 4.65 0.94
N VAL A 106 -8.36 4.54 2.26
CA VAL A 106 -7.32 3.76 2.92
C VAL A 106 -7.92 2.42 3.33
N VAL A 107 -7.33 1.33 2.85
CA VAL A 107 -7.71 -0.03 3.24
C VAL A 107 -6.58 -0.61 4.07
N GLU A 108 -6.91 -1.07 5.27
CA GLU A 108 -5.95 -1.79 6.10
C GLU A 108 -5.80 -3.23 5.61
N ILE A 109 -4.55 -3.64 5.41
CA ILE A 109 -4.16 -4.95 4.92
C ILE A 109 -3.38 -5.66 6.02
N ALA A 110 -3.69 -6.93 6.26
CA ALA A 110 -2.93 -7.79 7.16
C ALA A 110 -1.50 -8.02 6.62
N ALA A 111 -0.63 -8.63 7.42
CA ALA A 111 0.72 -8.96 7.00
C ALA A 111 0.69 -9.79 5.68
N PRO A 112 1.39 -9.37 4.62
CA PRO A 112 1.36 -10.10 3.35
C PRO A 112 1.99 -11.49 3.49
N THR A 113 1.46 -12.46 2.75
CA THR A 113 1.95 -13.85 2.75
C THR A 113 2.20 -14.34 1.32
N LEU A 114 3.10 -15.30 1.16
CA LEU A 114 3.21 -16.05 -0.10
C LEU A 114 2.09 -17.11 -0.15
N GLN A 115 1.53 -17.34 -1.34
CA GLN A 115 0.65 -18.50 -1.62
C GLN A 115 1.46 -19.74 -2.00
#